data_AF-A0A1C6J4T1-F1
#
_entry.id   AF-A0A1C6J4T1-F1
#
_cell.length_a   1.000
_cell.length_b   1.000
_cell.length_c   1.000
_cell.angle_alpha   90.00
_cell.angle_beta   90.00
_cell.angle_gamma   90.00
#
_symmetry.space_group_name_H-M   'P 1'
#
loop_
_entity.id
_entity.type
_entity.pdbx_description
1 polymer ?
#
loop_
_entity_poly.entity_id
_entity_poly.type
_entity_poly.pdbx_seq_one_letter_code
_entity_poly.pdbx_strand_id
1 'polypeptide(L)'
;MDKKREQAIEMLVRKYEESGKERTPKKTDFSDDDICFIKQKLGPWPRALEEAGIKEKLKPDSKEINRLKRKKLKKKRREEKNEED
;
A
#
# COMPACT_ATOMS: atom_id res chain seq x y z
N MET A 1 9.08 -21.22 2.59
CA MET A 1 9.16 -19.76 2.41
C MET A 1 9.75 -19.48 1.05
N ASP A 2 9.20 -18.52 0.32
CA ASP A 2 9.61 -18.19 -1.04
C ASP A 2 10.91 -17.35 -0.97
N LYS A 3 12.08 -17.93 -1.27
CA LYS A 3 13.40 -17.28 -1.05
C LYS A 3 13.50 -15.87 -1.64
N LYS A 4 12.83 -15.64 -2.78
CA LYS A 4 12.80 -14.34 -3.46
C LYS A 4 11.96 -13.29 -2.71
N ARG A 5 10.95 -13.73 -1.95
CA ARG A 5 10.11 -12.85 -1.13
C ARG A 5 10.89 -12.35 0.07
N GLU A 6 11.64 -13.24 0.71
CA GLU A 6 12.53 -12.89 1.83
C GLU A 6 13.63 -11.92 1.41
N GLN A 7 14.24 -12.16 0.25
CA GLN A 7 15.19 -11.22 -0.37
C GLN A 7 14.57 -9.82 -0.60
N ALA A 8 13.33 -9.76 -1.11
CA ALA A 8 12.66 -8.47 -1.30
C ALA A 8 12.38 -7.73 0.03
N ILE A 9 12.09 -8.47 1.11
CA ILE A 9 11.92 -7.90 2.45
C ILE A 9 13.27 -7.38 2.96
N GLU A 10 14.32 -8.18 2.84
CA GLU A 10 15.67 -7.81 3.28
C GLU A 10 16.17 -6.54 2.58
N MET A 11 15.92 -6.38 1.29
CA MET A 11 16.26 -5.15 0.55
C MET A 11 15.59 -3.91 1.15
N LEU A 12 14.31 -4.01 1.51
CA LEU A 12 13.57 -2.92 2.14
C LEU A 12 14.10 -2.62 3.54
N VAL A 13 14.32 -3.65 4.36
CA VAL A 13 14.81 -3.51 5.73
C VAL A 13 16.22 -2.93 5.73
N ARG A 14 17.14 -3.48 4.93
CA ARG A 14 18.50 -2.95 4.80
C ARG A 14 18.50 -1.47 4.44
N LYS A 15 17.66 -1.05 3.48
CA LYS A 15 17.58 0.36 3.10
C LYS A 15 17.04 1.25 4.23
N TYR A 16 16.10 0.72 4.99
CA TYR A 16 15.56 1.39 6.17
C TYR A 16 16.64 1.55 7.27
N GLU A 17 17.45 0.52 7.50
CA GLU A 17 18.58 0.59 8.43
C GLU A 17 19.68 1.55 7.96
N GLU A 18 20.03 1.52 6.67
CA GLU A 18 20.97 2.48 6.05
C GLU A 18 20.51 3.94 6.23
N SER A 19 19.20 4.18 6.28
CA SER A 19 18.62 5.50 6.52
C SER A 19 18.49 5.88 8.00
N GLY A 20 19.05 5.07 8.91
CA GLY A 20 19.02 5.31 10.35
C GLY A 20 17.67 5.00 11.02
N LYS A 21 16.76 4.29 10.35
CA LYS A 21 15.37 4.03 10.81
C LYS A 21 14.55 5.31 11.06
N GLU A 22 15.04 6.48 10.63
CA GLU A 22 14.33 7.75 10.76
C GLU A 22 13.31 7.96 9.63
N ARG A 23 13.55 7.36 8.46
CA ARG A 23 12.71 7.55 7.27
C ARG A 23 12.35 6.24 6.60
N THR A 24 11.06 6.03 6.34
CA THR A 24 10.61 4.94 5.47
C THR A 24 11.20 5.09 4.07
N PRO A 25 11.83 4.03 3.51
CA PRO A 25 12.43 4.10 2.20
C PRO A 25 11.34 4.27 1.13
N LYS A 26 11.55 5.27 0.28
CA LYS A 26 10.68 5.62 -0.86
C LYS A 26 11.10 4.81 -2.07
N LYS A 27 10.19 4.69 -3.04
CA LYS A 27 10.49 4.05 -4.33
C LYS A 27 11.73 4.65 -5.00
N THR A 28 11.88 5.97 -4.93
CA THR A 28 13.00 6.71 -5.52
C THR A 28 14.35 6.40 -4.87
N ASP A 29 14.37 5.72 -3.72
CA ASP A 29 15.60 5.28 -3.06
C ASP A 29 16.14 3.96 -3.66
N PHE A 30 15.43 3.38 -4.64
CA PHE A 30 15.74 2.12 -5.31
C PHE A 30 15.82 2.30 -6.83
N SER A 31 16.50 1.37 -7.51
CA SER A 31 16.49 1.30 -8.96
C SER A 31 15.13 0.81 -9.50
N ASP A 32 14.82 1.10 -10.76
CA ASP A 32 13.57 0.64 -11.39
C ASP A 32 13.44 -0.90 -11.37
N ASP A 33 14.56 -1.61 -11.53
CA ASP A 33 14.63 -3.07 -11.46
C ASP A 33 14.30 -3.58 -10.06
N ASP A 34 14.86 -2.96 -9.01
CA ASP A 34 14.58 -3.31 -7.62
C ASP A 34 13.11 -3.02 -7.27
N ILE A 35 12.58 -1.88 -7.69
CA ILE A 35 11.17 -1.52 -7.50
C ILE A 35 10.27 -2.57 -8.18
N CYS A 36 10.62 -2.98 -9.39
CA CYS A 36 9.88 -4.00 -10.14
C CYS A 36 9.92 -5.35 -9.41
N PHE A 37 11.10 -5.79 -8.98
CA PHE A 37 11.29 -7.04 -8.23
C PHE A 37 10.50 -7.05 -6.93
N ILE A 38 10.65 -6.00 -6.11
CA ILE A 38 9.93 -5.83 -4.83
C ILE A 38 8.42 -5.87 -5.08
N LYS A 39 7.92 -5.16 -6.10
CA LYS A 39 6.50 -5.16 -6.45
C LYS A 39 6.00 -6.51 -6.91
N GLN A 40 6.78 -7.24 -7.71
CA GLN A 40 6.40 -8.57 -8.18
C GLN A 40 6.31 -9.58 -7.02
N LYS A 41 7.14 -9.43 -5.98
CA LYS A 41 7.20 -10.38 -4.86
C LYS A 41 6.31 -10.03 -3.68
N LEU A 42 6.22 -8.75 -3.32
CA LEU A 42 5.48 -8.27 -2.14
C LEU A 42 4.18 -7.53 -2.51
N GLY A 43 3.94 -7.31 -3.80
CA GLY A 43 2.76 -6.61 -4.30
C GLY A 43 2.91 -5.09 -4.26
N PRO A 44 1.82 -4.32 -4.10
CA PRO A 44 1.91 -2.86 -4.13
C PRO A 44 2.82 -2.32 -3.03
N TRP A 45 3.59 -1.27 -3.33
CA TRP A 45 4.63 -0.72 -2.45
C TRP A 45 4.23 -0.51 -0.97
N PRO A 46 3.03 0.03 -0.64
CA PRO A 46 2.62 0.14 0.76
C PRO A 46 2.56 -1.22 1.48
N ARG A 47 2.05 -2.25 0.80
CA ARG A 47 1.99 -3.62 1.33
C ARG A 47 3.39 -4.21 1.49
N ALA A 48 4.30 -3.92 0.56
CA ALA A 48 5.69 -4.33 0.69
C ALA A 48 6.36 -3.77 1.95
N LEU A 49 6.12 -2.48 2.25
CA LEU A 49 6.60 -1.84 3.47
C LEU A 49 5.97 -2.40 4.76
N GLU A 50 4.69 -2.78 4.70
CA GLU A 50 3.98 -3.46 5.79
C GLU A 50 4.49 -4.89 6.04
N GLU A 51 4.83 -5.61 4.96
CA GLU A 51 5.42 -6.95 5.06
C GLU A 51 6.85 -6.91 5.58
N ALA A 52 7.60 -5.86 5.23
CA ALA A 52 8.93 -5.60 5.76
C ALA A 52 8.93 -5.05 7.20
N GLY A 53 7.77 -4.81 7.81
CA GLY A 53 7.65 -4.29 9.18
C GLY A 53 8.12 -2.84 9.35
N ILE A 54 8.37 -2.12 8.26
CA ILE A 54 8.84 -0.72 8.27
C ILE A 54 7.67 0.24 8.53
N LYS A 55 6.48 -0.14 8.04
CA LYS A 55 5.25 0.63 8.23
C LYS A 55 4.26 -0.18 9.04
N GLU A 56 3.66 0.43 10.06
CA GLU A 56 2.50 -0.19 10.70
C GLU A 56 1.42 -0.45 9.65
N LYS A 57 0.81 -1.63 9.73
CA LYS A 57 -0.36 -1.96 8.94
C LYS A 57 -1.50 -1.03 9.35
N LEU A 58 -1.61 0.13 8.69
CA LEU A 58 -2.87 0.84 8.67
C LEU A 58 -3.85 -0.12 8.01
N LYS A 59 -4.70 -0.76 8.80
CA LYS A 59 -5.90 -1.40 8.28
C LYS A 59 -6.94 -0.30 8.12
N PRO A 60 -7.10 0.37 6.95
CA PRO A 60 -8.45 0.75 6.62
C PRO A 60 -9.18 -0.57 6.41
N ASP A 61 -10.19 -0.85 7.22
CA ASP A 61 -11.08 -1.97 6.92
C ASP A 61 -11.59 -1.76 5.49
N SER A 62 -11.07 -2.55 4.57
CA SER A 62 -11.41 -2.46 3.15
C SER A 62 -12.92 -2.60 2.94
N LYS A 63 -13.63 -3.27 3.86
CA LYS A 63 -15.09 -3.28 3.91
C LYS A 63 -15.66 -1.91 4.26
N GLU A 64 -15.13 -1.21 5.25
CA GLU A 64 -15.59 0.12 5.66
C GLU A 64 -15.40 1.15 4.53
N ILE A 65 -14.24 1.15 3.85
CA ILE A 65 -14.01 2.01 2.67
C ILE A 65 -15.03 1.70 1.56
N ASN A 66 -15.25 0.43 1.25
CA ASN A 66 -16.22 0.03 0.22
C ASN A 66 -17.66 0.36 0.64
N ARG A 67 -18.01 0.25 1.92
CA ARG A 67 -19.31 0.63 2.49
C ARG A 67 -19.56 2.13 2.33
N LEU A 68 -18.57 2.96 2.66
CA LEU A 68 -18.66 4.41 2.52
C LEU A 68 -18.81 4.84 1.07
N LYS A 69 -18.05 4.23 0.14
CA LYS A 69 -18.20 4.47 -1.31
C LYS A 69 -19.62 4.14 -1.80
N ARG A 70 -20.17 2.99 -1.39
CA ARG A 70 -21.55 2.58 -1.74
C ARG A 70 -22.58 3.55 -1.17
N LYS A 71 -22.42 4.01 0.07
CA LYS A 71 -23.32 5.01 0.69
C LYS A 71 -23.30 6.34 -0.06
N LYS A 72 -22.11 6.85 -0.40
CA LYS A 72 -21.97 8.10 -1.19
C LYS A 72 -22.65 7.99 -2.56
N LEU A 73 -22.44 6.88 -3.27
CA LEU A 73 -23.08 6.67 -4.58
C LEU A 73 -24.61 6.59 -4.47
N LYS A 74 -25.14 5.91 -3.45
CA LYS A 74 -26.60 5.85 -3.20
C LYS A 74 -27.20 7.23 -2.88
N LYS A 75 -26.47 8.06 -2.14
CA LYS A 75 -26.90 9.43 -1.80
C LYS A 75 -26.96 10.30 -3.06
N LYS A 76 -25.89 10.30 -3.87
CA LYS A 76 -25.84 11.04 -5.14
C LYS A 76 -27.00 10.70 -6.08
N ARG A 77 -27.30 9.41 -6.24
CA ARG A 77 -28.43 8.93 -7.07
C ARG A 77 -29.81 9.36 -6.55
N ARG A 78 -29.96 9.57 -5.24
CA ARG A 78 -31.22 10.05 -4.65
C ARG A 78 -31.37 11.56 -4.82
N GLU A 79 -30.27 12.30 -4.73
CA GLU A 79 -30.23 13.74 -4.96
C GLU A 79 -30.51 14.06 -6.43
N GLU A 80 -29.85 13.37 -7.36
CA GLU A 80 -30.11 13.51 -8.81
C GLU A 80 -31.59 13.23 -9.16
N LYS A 81 -32.20 12.21 -8.53
CA LYS A 81 -33.61 11.87 -8.77
C LYS A 81 -34.60 12.87 -8.15
N ASN A 82 -34.19 13.59 -7.09
CA ASN A 82 -35.02 14.60 -6.44
C ASN A 82 -34.87 15.99 -7.09
N GLU A 83 -33.85 16.22 -7.92
CA GLU A 83 -33.68 17.46 -8.71
C GLU A 83 -34.40 17.42 -10.07
N GLU A 84 -34.82 16.23 -10.53
CA GLU A 84 -35.55 16.02 -11.79
C GLU A 84 -37.09 15.93 -11.64
N ASP A 85 -37.63 15.95 -10.41
CA ASP A 85 -39.08 16.00 -10.07
C ASP A 85 -39.48 17.41 -9.59
#